data_AF-A0A931CZI6-F1
#
_entry.id   AF-A0A931CZI6-F1
#
_cell.length_a   1.000
_cell.length_b   1.000
_cell.length_c   1.000
_cell.angle_alpha   90.00
_cell.angle_beta   90.00
_cell.angle_gamma   90.00
#
_symmetry.space_group_name_H-M   'P 1'
#
loop_
_entity.id
_entity.type
_entity.pdbx_description
1 polymer ?
#
loop_
_entity_poly.entity_id
_entity_poly.type
_entity_poly.pdbx_seq_one_letter_code
_entity_poly.pdbx_strand_id
1 'polypeptide(L)'
;MMKFRLSSSLLLVLTVAALMIIGSGLAMASSLDKWKPDFDPSGAKYKCIVSNVSTPALVGTHAGFEMRDELWKRTNGQIYIDFKPLSILGGEVEVLNMLQMGAIQGMGVSSVASTNLGPRFGIVNLPCVVD
;
A
#
# COMPACT_ATOMS: atom_id res chain seq x y z
N MET A 1 13.84 2.08 -55.60
CA MET A 1 14.17 1.54 -54.25
C MET A 1 15.01 2.56 -53.50
N MET A 2 14.40 3.35 -52.61
CA MET A 2 15.10 4.41 -51.87
C MET A 2 15.73 3.82 -50.59
N LYS A 3 17.06 3.73 -50.54
CA LYS A 3 17.80 3.26 -49.36
C LYS A 3 17.89 4.43 -48.36
N PHE A 4 17.02 4.44 -47.36
CA PHE A 4 17.11 5.39 -46.24
C PHE A 4 18.42 5.15 -45.48
N ARG A 5 19.38 6.10 -45.59
CA ARG A 5 20.58 6.10 -44.75
C ARG A 5 20.24 6.81 -43.45
N LEU A 6 19.87 6.05 -42.43
CA LEU A 6 19.65 6.57 -41.08
C LEU A 6 21.00 7.11 -40.55
N SER A 7 21.07 8.38 -40.16
CA SER A 7 22.29 8.96 -39.58
C SER A 7 22.54 8.36 -38.19
N SER A 8 23.80 8.13 -37.82
CA SER A 8 24.17 7.51 -36.54
C SER A 8 23.59 8.26 -35.33
N SER A 9 23.44 9.58 -35.43
CA SER A 9 22.82 10.41 -34.39
C SER A 9 21.31 10.15 -34.26
N LEU A 10 20.60 9.94 -35.37
CA LEU A 10 19.17 9.63 -35.36
C LEU A 10 18.92 8.22 -34.81
N LEU A 11 19.80 7.27 -35.13
CA LEU A 11 19.75 5.92 -34.57
C LEU A 11 19.95 5.95 -33.05
N LEU A 12 20.94 6.72 -32.57
CA LEU A 12 21.22 6.87 -31.14
C LEU A 12 20.01 7.41 -30.37
N VAL A 13 19.38 8.48 -30.87
CA VAL A 13 18.19 9.09 -30.26
C VAL A 13 17.02 8.09 -30.20
N LEU A 14 16.80 7.32 -31.27
CA LEU A 14 15.77 6.27 -31.30
C LEU A 14 16.05 5.15 -30.29
N THR A 15 17.30 4.73 -30.12
CA THR A 15 17.67 3.73 -29.10
C THR A 15 17.46 4.23 -27.67
N VAL A 16 17.83 5.49 -27.37
CA VAL A 16 17.64 6.06 -26.03
C VAL A 16 16.15 6.23 -25.73
N ALA A 17 15.36 6.70 -26.71
CA ALA A 17 13.91 6.80 -26.57
C ALA A 17 13.26 5.43 -26.34
N ALA A 18 13.68 4.39 -27.07
CA ALA A 18 13.21 3.03 -26.87
C ALA A 18 13.58 2.49 -25.47
N LEU A 19 14.81 2.73 -24.99
CA LEU A 19 15.24 2.31 -23.66
C LEU A 19 14.46 3.01 -22.53
N MET A 20 14.08 4.28 -22.71
CA MET A 20 13.26 5.01 -21.75
C MET A 20 11.80 4.50 -21.69
N ILE A 21 11.26 4.04 -22.82
CA ILE A 21 9.93 3.42 -22.89
C ILE A 21 9.94 2.01 -22.28
N ILE A 22 11.00 1.23 -22.51
CA ILE A 22 11.14 -0.12 -21.95
C ILE A 22 11.41 -0.07 -20.44
N GLY A 23 12.22 0.90 -19.97
CA GLY A 23 12.57 1.06 -18.56
C GLY A 23 11.37 1.41 -17.67
N SER A 24 10.38 2.13 -18.18
CA SER A 24 9.16 2.47 -17.42
C SER A 24 8.16 1.31 -17.33
N GLY A 25 8.20 0.35 -18.26
CA GLY A 25 7.33 -0.85 -18.26
C GLY A 25 7.83 -2.01 -17.40
N LEU A 26 9.10 -1.99 -16.96
CA LEU A 26 9.70 -3.03 -16.10
C LEU A 26 9.51 -2.79 -14.60
N ALA A 27 8.74 -1.76 -14.22
CA ALA A 27 8.25 -1.65 -12.85
C ALA A 27 7.26 -2.80 -12.61
N MET A 28 7.76 -3.90 -12.02
CA MET A 28 6.93 -4.99 -11.50
C MET A 28 5.94 -4.39 -10.51
N ALA A 29 4.72 -4.11 -10.97
CA ALA A 29 3.62 -3.78 -10.09
C ALA A 29 3.52 -4.95 -9.10
N SER A 30 3.68 -4.65 -7.81
CA SER A 30 3.44 -5.59 -6.73
C SER A 30 1.97 -5.97 -6.77
N SER A 31 1.65 -7.03 -7.51
CA SER A 31 0.27 -7.43 -7.70
C SER A 31 -0.33 -7.85 -6.36
N LEU A 32 -1.36 -7.11 -5.94
CA LEU A 32 -2.18 -7.45 -4.79
C LEU A 32 -3.16 -8.59 -5.09
N ASP A 33 -3.12 -9.18 -6.29
CA ASP A 33 -4.03 -10.26 -6.68
C ASP A 33 -3.94 -11.46 -5.74
N LYS A 34 -2.75 -11.75 -5.23
CA LYS A 34 -2.53 -12.82 -4.23
C LYS A 34 -3.30 -12.59 -2.93
N TRP A 35 -3.65 -11.35 -2.61
CA TRP A 35 -4.24 -10.97 -1.33
C TRP A 35 -5.73 -10.63 -1.42
N LYS A 36 -6.39 -11.01 -2.52
CA LYS A 36 -7.84 -10.87 -2.67
C LYS A 36 -8.58 -11.74 -1.64
N PRO A 37 -9.76 -11.31 -1.16
CA PRO A 37 -10.59 -12.15 -0.32
C PRO A 37 -11.19 -13.30 -1.14
N ASP A 38 -11.38 -14.46 -0.51
CA ASP A 38 -12.04 -15.63 -1.12
C ASP A 38 -13.58 -15.55 -1.08
N PHE A 39 -14.13 -14.41 -0.66
CA PHE A 39 -15.55 -14.12 -0.55
C PHE A 39 -15.88 -12.83 -1.31
N ASP A 40 -17.16 -12.63 -1.64
CA ASP A 40 -17.64 -11.40 -2.27
C ASP A 40 -18.00 -10.34 -1.20
N PRO A 41 -17.25 -9.22 -1.10
CA PRO A 41 -17.52 -8.18 -0.15
C PRO A 41 -18.58 -7.16 -0.61
N SER A 42 -19.15 -7.30 -1.81
CA SER A 42 -20.08 -6.31 -2.40
C SER A 42 -21.34 -6.07 -1.56
N GLY A 43 -21.80 -7.10 -0.83
CA GLY A 43 -22.96 -7.04 0.06
C GLY A 43 -22.70 -6.47 1.46
N ALA A 44 -21.48 -6.01 1.75
CA ALA A 44 -21.14 -5.49 3.07
C ALA A 44 -21.99 -4.26 3.43
N LYS A 45 -22.60 -4.29 4.62
CA LYS A 45 -23.34 -3.13 5.15
C LYS A 45 -22.40 -1.97 5.51
N TYR A 46 -21.23 -2.30 6.04
CA TYR A 46 -20.20 -1.35 6.41
C TYR A 46 -18.89 -1.71 5.72
N LYS A 47 -18.28 -0.71 5.06
CA LYS A 47 -16.97 -0.83 4.44
C LYS A 47 -16.00 0.09 5.17
N CYS A 48 -14.96 -0.50 5.76
CA CYS A 48 -13.91 0.22 6.48
C CYS A 48 -12.63 0.18 5.65
N ILE A 49 -11.97 1.33 5.47
CA ILE A 49 -10.64 1.37 4.86
C ILE A 49 -9.61 1.33 5.98
N VAL A 50 -8.70 0.36 5.90
CA VAL A 50 -7.58 0.22 6.84
C VAL A 50 -6.28 0.17 6.05
N SER A 51 -5.31 1.00 6.42
CA SER A 51 -4.06 1.16 5.65
C SER A 51 -2.84 0.58 6.36
N ASN A 52 -1.79 0.27 5.58
CA ASN A 52 -0.44 0.05 6.08
C ASN A 52 0.58 0.42 4.98
N VAL A 53 1.70 1.06 5.36
CA VAL A 53 2.74 1.49 4.40
C VAL A 53 3.72 0.38 4.01
N SER A 54 3.69 -0.74 4.73
CA SER A 54 4.66 -1.83 4.57
C SER A 54 4.19 -2.91 3.60
N THR A 55 5.10 -3.85 3.31
CA THR A 55 4.81 -4.99 2.43
C THR A 55 3.99 -6.09 3.13
N PRO A 56 2.97 -6.67 2.44
CA PRO A 56 2.18 -7.81 2.94
C PRO A 56 2.97 -9.04 3.36
N ALA A 57 4.23 -9.16 2.90
CA ALA A 57 5.10 -10.27 3.29
C ALA A 57 5.55 -10.19 4.76
N LEU A 58 5.45 -9.02 5.40
CA LEU A 58 5.73 -8.87 6.84
C LEU A 58 4.53 -9.34 7.64
N VAL A 59 4.78 -10.12 8.70
CA VAL A 59 3.74 -10.69 9.58
C VAL A 59 2.81 -9.59 10.12
N GLY A 60 3.36 -8.45 10.53
CA GLY A 60 2.55 -7.32 11.05
C GLY A 60 1.61 -6.71 10.01
N THR A 61 2.00 -6.69 8.73
CA THR A 61 1.12 -6.22 7.64
C THR A 61 0.16 -7.31 7.20
N HIS A 62 0.61 -8.56 7.19
CA HIS A 62 -0.22 -9.71 6.84
C HIS A 62 -1.44 -9.85 7.77
N ALA A 63 -1.27 -9.56 9.05
CA ALA A 63 -2.35 -9.54 10.04
C ALA A 63 -3.53 -8.64 9.64
N GLY A 64 -3.33 -7.61 8.81
CA GLY A 64 -4.42 -6.79 8.28
C GLY A 64 -5.39 -7.56 7.36
N PHE A 65 -4.87 -8.52 6.59
CA PHE A 65 -5.69 -9.42 5.76
C PHE A 65 -6.40 -10.48 6.60
N GLU A 66 -5.71 -11.05 7.59
CA GLU A 66 -6.34 -12.00 8.52
C GLU A 66 -7.46 -11.34 9.32
N MET A 67 -7.25 -10.09 9.77
CA MET A 67 -8.26 -9.29 10.45
C MET A 67 -9.47 -9.04 9.57
N ARG A 68 -9.28 -8.75 8.28
CA ARG A 68 -10.37 -8.61 7.31
C ARG A 68 -11.21 -9.89 7.23
N ASP A 69 -10.55 -11.04 7.05
CA ASP A 69 -11.22 -12.31 6.82
C ASP A 69 -11.95 -12.80 8.08
N GLU A 70 -11.33 -12.64 9.25
CA GLU A 70 -11.94 -12.98 10.53
C GLU A 70 -13.11 -12.06 10.88
N LEU A 71 -13.00 -10.76 10.63
CA LEU A 71 -14.10 -9.83 10.89
C LEU A 71 -15.30 -10.12 9.98
N TRP A 72 -15.04 -10.43 8.70
CA TRP A 72 -16.08 -10.83 7.77
C TRP A 72 -16.87 -12.04 8.29
N LYS A 73 -16.17 -13.11 8.69
CA LYS A 73 -16.80 -14.33 9.25
C LYS A 73 -17.61 -14.02 10.51
N ARG A 74 -17.01 -13.31 11.48
CA ARG A 74 -17.63 -13.03 12.79
C ARG A 74 -18.84 -12.11 12.70
N THR A 75 -18.87 -11.23 11.71
CA THR A 75 -19.98 -10.30 11.47
C THR A 75 -21.00 -10.84 10.48
N ASN A 76 -20.86 -12.10 10.05
CA ASN A 76 -21.70 -12.73 9.04
C ASN A 76 -21.85 -11.87 7.77
N GLY A 77 -20.72 -11.34 7.28
CA GLY A 77 -20.65 -10.52 6.07
C GLY A 77 -21.10 -9.07 6.22
N GLN A 78 -21.38 -8.58 7.43
CA GLN A 78 -21.86 -7.20 7.60
C GLN A 78 -20.75 -6.16 7.52
N ILE A 79 -19.52 -6.48 7.96
CA ILE A 79 -18.40 -5.54 7.96
C ILE A 79 -17.28 -6.07 7.07
N TYR A 80 -16.89 -5.28 6.07
CA TYR A 80 -15.75 -5.54 5.21
C TYR A 80 -14.63 -4.55 5.47
N ILE A 81 -13.41 -5.05 5.69
CA ILE A 81 -12.19 -4.24 5.72
C ILE A 81 -11.55 -4.24 4.33
N ASP A 82 -11.56 -3.09 3.68
CA ASP A 82 -10.77 -2.84 2.48
C ASP A 82 -9.33 -2.49 2.89
N PHE A 83 -8.51 -3.52 3.11
CA PHE A 83 -7.14 -3.36 3.58
C PHE A 83 -6.23 -2.89 2.44
N LYS A 84 -5.50 -1.79 2.67
CA LYS A 84 -4.66 -1.09 1.69
C LYS A 84 -3.18 -1.09 2.13
N PRO A 85 -2.38 -2.11 1.76
CA PRO A 85 -0.94 -2.15 2.09
C PRO A 85 -0.10 -1.33 1.08
N LEU A 86 1.24 -1.40 1.19
CA LEU A 86 2.19 -0.91 0.16
C LEU A 86 2.09 0.60 -0.14
N SER A 87 1.69 1.42 0.83
CA SER A 87 1.62 2.87 0.66
C SER A 87 0.73 3.30 -0.52
N ILE A 88 -0.24 2.49 -0.93
CA ILE A 88 -1.10 2.80 -2.08
C ILE A 88 -2.04 3.98 -1.84
N LEU A 89 -2.22 4.39 -0.59
CA LEU A 89 -2.96 5.60 -0.20
C LEU A 89 -2.05 6.82 0.00
N GLY A 90 -0.73 6.66 -0.09
CA GLY A 90 0.26 7.69 0.24
C GLY A 90 1.30 7.22 1.26
N GLY A 91 2.21 8.12 1.61
CA GLY A 91 3.19 7.91 2.66
C GLY A 91 2.56 7.92 4.05
N GLU A 92 3.39 7.65 5.06
CA GLU A 92 2.93 7.44 6.44
C GLU A 92 2.23 8.68 7.02
N VAL A 93 2.78 9.87 6.76
CA VAL A 93 2.23 11.14 7.26
C VAL A 93 0.91 11.47 6.56
N GLU A 94 0.82 11.26 5.25
CA GLU A 94 -0.40 11.51 4.48
C GLU A 94 -1.54 10.61 4.95
N VAL A 95 -1.27 9.31 5.15
CA VAL A 95 -2.26 8.34 5.62
C VAL A 95 -2.69 8.64 7.07
N LEU A 96 -1.76 9.07 7.93
CA LEU A 96 -2.11 9.51 9.29
C LEU A 96 -3.03 10.74 9.29
N ASN A 97 -2.82 11.70 8.38
CA ASN A 97 -3.72 12.83 8.22
C ASN A 97 -5.11 12.37 7.73
N MET A 98 -5.17 11.42 6.79
CA MET A 98 -6.44 10.81 6.37
C MET A 98 -7.18 10.13 7.54
N LEU A 99 -6.45 9.48 8.44
CA LEU A 99 -7.01 8.88 9.65
C LEU A 99 -7.59 9.95 10.59
N GLN A 100 -6.85 11.03 10.85
CA GLN A 100 -7.33 12.14 11.69
C GLN A 100 -8.58 12.82 11.10
N MET A 101 -8.65 12.94 9.78
CA MET A 101 -9.83 13.47 9.07
C MET A 101 -11.00 12.49 9.01
N GLY A 102 -10.81 11.22 9.40
CA GLY A 102 -11.83 10.17 9.30
C GLY A 102 -12.07 9.63 7.89
N ALA A 103 -11.19 9.94 6.93
CA ALA A 103 -11.28 9.43 5.56
C ALA A 103 -10.98 7.91 5.48
N ILE A 104 -10.18 7.41 6.42
CA ILE A 104 -9.97 5.97 6.66
C ILE A 104 -10.30 5.65 8.12
N GLN A 105 -10.68 4.41 8.40
CA GLN A 105 -11.12 3.99 9.75
C GLN A 105 -9.98 3.40 10.58
N GLY A 106 -8.85 3.06 9.95
CA GLY A 106 -7.70 2.55 10.68
C GLY A 106 -6.41 2.59 9.87
N MET A 107 -5.30 2.46 10.59
CA MET A 107 -3.97 2.33 10.01
C MET A 107 -3.11 1.47 10.93
N GLY A 108 -2.47 0.44 10.38
CA GLY A 108 -1.34 -0.21 11.03
C GLY A 108 -0.11 0.69 10.87
N VAL A 109 0.38 1.25 11.98
CA VAL A 109 1.46 2.24 12.01
C VAL A 109 2.50 1.85 13.05
N SER A 110 3.76 2.22 12.81
CA SER A 110 4.84 2.03 13.78
C SER A 110 4.65 2.90 15.03
N SER A 111 5.20 2.46 16.17
CA SER A 111 5.21 3.26 17.39
C SER A 111 5.96 4.59 17.22
N VAL A 112 6.99 4.62 16.36
CA VAL A 112 7.74 5.84 16.05
C VAL A 112 6.84 6.86 15.35
N ALA A 113 6.11 6.44 14.32
CA ALA A 113 5.28 7.35 13.53
C ALA A 113 3.96 7.72 14.22
N SER A 114 3.45 6.85 15.09
CA SER A 114 2.25 7.14 15.90
C SER A 114 2.40 8.38 16.78
N THR A 115 3.63 8.84 17.04
CA THR A 115 3.90 10.10 17.74
C THR A 115 3.32 11.33 17.04
N ASN A 116 3.08 11.27 15.73
CA ASN A 116 2.40 12.32 14.98
C ASN A 116 0.92 12.47 15.39
N LEU A 117 0.30 11.44 15.98
CA LEU A 117 -1.06 11.51 16.55
C LEU A 117 -1.07 12.07 17.98
N GLY A 118 0.07 12.04 18.67
CA GLY A 118 0.22 12.58 20.01
C GLY A 118 1.51 12.13 20.69
N PRO A 119 2.13 12.98 21.53
CA PRO A 119 3.45 12.72 22.09
C PRO A 119 3.51 11.50 23.02
N ARG A 120 2.39 11.13 23.66
CA ARG A 120 2.33 9.99 24.58
C ARG A 120 2.50 8.62 23.91
N PHE A 121 2.22 8.51 22.61
CA PHE A 121 2.47 7.27 21.88
C PHE A 121 3.96 6.95 21.76
N GLY A 122 4.84 7.95 21.95
CA GLY A 122 6.29 7.78 21.86
C GLY A 122 6.97 7.20 23.09
N ILE A 123 6.24 7.00 24.20
CA ILE A 123 6.82 6.52 25.47
C ILE A 123 7.53 5.18 25.27
N VAL A 124 6.95 4.28 24.49
CA VAL A 124 7.52 2.96 24.20
C VAL A 124 8.78 3.00 23.32
N ASN A 125 9.07 4.14 22.70
CA ASN A 125 10.27 4.30 21.88
C ASN A 125 11.47 4.81 22.69
N LEU A 126 11.28 5.14 23.98
CA LEU A 126 12.36 5.61 24.83
C LEU A 126 13.32 4.44 25.17
N PRO A 127 14.64 4.67 25.17
CA PRO A 127 15.61 3.65 25.56
C PRO A 127 15.31 3.09 26.96
N CYS A 128 15.40 1.76 27.09
CA CYS A 128 15.27 1.03 28.35
C CYS A 128 13.90 1.15 29.05
N VAL A 129 12.83 1.57 28.35
CA VAL A 129 11.45 1.57 28.89
C VAL A 129 10.74 0.22 28.66
N VAL A 130 11.06 -0.45 27.57
CA VAL A 130 10.54 -1.78 27.22
C VAL A 130 11.72 -2.74 27.18
N ASP A 131 11.58 -3.87 27.89
CA ASP A 131 12.59 -4.93 28.02
C ASP A 131 12.68 -5.86 26.80
#